data_AF-A0A1A9LCA1-F1
#
_entry.id   AF-A0A1A9LCA1-F1
#
_cell.length_a   1.000
_cell.length_b   1.000
_cell.length_c   1.000
_cell.angle_alpha   90.00
_cell.angle_beta   90.00
_cell.angle_gamma   90.00
#
_symmetry.space_group_name_H-M   'P 1'
#
loop_
_entity.id
_entity.type
_entity.pdbx_description
1 polymer ?
#
loop_
_entity_poly.entity_id
_entity_poly.type
_entity_poly.pdbx_seq_one_letter_code
_entity_poly.pdbx_strand_id
1 'polypeptide(L)'
;MEILITIVSIIIFIFLVSAPIFLLIGLKKWNLFKFNLLNYFVFGVIISAFLIFIFSWWANFSDQILLSQYGYNFDAMNEAERFKEVASENMERTKQLEIDYFGIGWPLKAIMAFAFYIPYLLIVYLIGVFIRKD
;
A
#
# COMPACT_ATOMS: atom_id res chain seq x y z
N MET A 1 -12.72 14.97 1.94
CA MET A 1 -11.80 14.06 2.63
C MET A 1 -11.25 13.01 1.68
N GLU A 2 -12.07 12.45 0.79
CA GLU A 2 -11.64 11.52 -0.27
C GLU A 2 -10.41 12.02 -1.04
N ILE A 3 -10.42 13.25 -1.56
CA ILE A 3 -9.28 13.82 -2.30
C ILE A 3 -7.98 13.76 -1.49
N LEU A 4 -8.04 14.07 -0.20
CA LEU A 4 -6.87 14.04 0.67
C LEU A 4 -6.36 12.61 0.89
N ILE A 5 -7.27 11.66 1.13
CA ILE A 5 -6.95 10.23 1.21
C ILE A 5 -6.29 9.75 -0.09
N THR A 6 -6.85 10.12 -1.25
CA THR A 6 -6.30 9.78 -2.56
C THR A 6 -4.90 10.36 -2.75
N ILE A 7 -4.66 11.61 -2.37
CA ILE A 7 -3.33 12.24 -2.45
C ILE A 7 -2.31 11.47 -1.59
N VAL A 8 -2.67 11.14 -0.35
CA VAL A 8 -1.77 10.38 0.53
C VAL A 8 -1.47 9.00 -0.05
N SER A 9 -2.49 8.30 -0.56
CA SER A 9 -2.32 6.99 -1.21
C SER A 9 -1.41 7.07 -2.44
N ILE A 10 -1.54 8.12 -3.27
CA ILE A 10 -0.65 8.36 -4.42
C ILE A 10 0.78 8.60 -3.96
N ILE A 11 0.98 9.40 -2.91
CA ILE A 11 2.32 9.68 -2.37
C ILE A 11 2.98 8.39 -1.88
N ILE A 12 2.28 7.56 -1.10
CA ILE A 12 2.82 6.29 -0.60
C ILE A 12 3.11 5.34 -1.77
N PHE A 13 2.25 5.31 -2.80
CA PHE A 13 2.47 4.51 -3.99
C PHE A 13 3.74 4.93 -4.75
N ILE A 14 3.98 6.24 -4.92
CA ILE A 14 5.21 6.76 -5.54
C ILE A 14 6.45 6.33 -4.72
N PHE A 15 6.38 6.41 -3.39
CA PHE A 15 7.46 5.91 -2.53
C PHE A 15 7.68 4.41 -2.72
N LEU A 16 6.61 3.62 -2.82
CA LEU A 16 6.67 2.18 -3.04
C LEU A 16 7.38 1.83 -4.35
N VAL A 17 7.04 2.52 -5.45
CA VAL A 17 7.66 2.29 -6.77
C VAL A 17 9.11 2.76 -6.79
N SER A 18 9.41 3.89 -6.17
CA SER A 18 10.76 4.48 -6.21
C SER A 18 11.74 3.86 -5.20
N ALA A 19 11.26 3.24 -4.12
CA ALA A 19 12.09 2.61 -3.08
C ALA A 19 13.21 1.69 -3.60
N PRO A 20 12.95 0.70 -4.49
CA PRO A 20 13.99 -0.20 -4.96
C PRO A 20 15.02 0.49 -5.87
N ILE A 21 14.64 1.57 -6.55
CA ILE A 21 15.54 2.40 -7.36
C ILE A 21 16.46 3.20 -6.44
N PHE A 22 15.90 3.87 -5.41
CA PHE A 22 16.68 4.60 -4.43
C PHE A 22 17.63 3.69 -3.65
N LEU A 23 17.19 2.48 -3.31
CA LEU A 23 18.03 1.48 -2.67
C LEU A 23 19.21 1.07 -3.57
N LEU A 24 18.98 0.88 -4.87
CA LEU A 24 20.04 0.57 -5.83
C LEU A 24 21.08 1.70 -5.95
N ILE A 25 20.63 2.96 -5.94
CA ILE A 25 21.50 4.13 -6.00
C ILE A 25 22.27 4.31 -4.68
N GLY A 26 21.58 4.19 -3.54
CA GLY A 26 22.11 4.39 -2.20
C GLY A 26 23.15 3.34 -1.79
N LEU A 27 22.87 2.05 -1.99
CA LEU A 27 23.81 0.97 -1.66
C LEU A 27 25.14 1.10 -2.41
N LYS A 28 25.10 1.60 -3.66
CA LYS A 28 26.33 1.86 -4.43
C LYS A 28 27.11 3.06 -3.87
N LYS A 29 26.43 4.15 -3.51
CA LYS A 29 27.08 5.37 -3.00
C LYS A 29 27.69 5.16 -1.62
N TRP A 30 27.06 4.35 -0.78
CA TRP A 30 27.46 4.24 0.63
C TRP A 30 28.62 3.29 0.88
N ASN A 31 29.04 2.48 -0.10
CA ASN A 31 30.13 1.50 0.02
C ASN A 31 30.07 0.63 1.30
N LEU A 32 28.89 0.55 1.95
CA LEU A 32 28.70 -0.04 3.28
C LEU A 32 28.83 -1.57 3.25
N PHE A 33 28.59 -2.17 2.09
CA PHE A 33 28.71 -3.60 1.86
C PHE A 33 29.18 -3.86 0.43
N LYS A 34 29.86 -4.99 0.18
CA LYS A 34 30.10 -5.47 -1.19
C LYS A 34 28.75 -5.49 -1.92
N PHE A 35 28.65 -4.75 -3.03
CA PHE A 35 27.43 -4.62 -3.82
C PHE A 35 27.12 -5.96 -4.49
N ASN A 36 26.44 -6.82 -3.75
CA ASN A 36 26.04 -8.16 -4.17
C ASN A 36 24.52 -8.24 -4.21
N LEU A 37 23.98 -9.04 -5.13
CA LEU A 37 22.55 -9.32 -5.28
C LEU A 37 21.87 -9.64 -3.94
N LEU A 38 22.53 -10.43 -3.08
CA LEU A 38 21.99 -10.84 -1.79
C LEU A 38 21.71 -9.64 -0.87
N ASN A 39 22.64 -8.69 -0.77
CA ASN A 39 22.47 -7.50 0.09
C ASN A 39 21.34 -6.61 -0.44
N TYR A 40 21.29 -6.40 -1.76
CA TYR A 40 20.19 -5.67 -2.40
C TYR A 40 18.84 -6.31 -2.08
N PHE A 41 18.75 -7.63 -2.22
CA PHE A 41 17.50 -8.36 -2.02
C PHE A 41 17.05 -8.34 -0.56
N VAL A 42 17.96 -8.53 0.40
CA VAL A 42 17.62 -8.49 1.84
C VAL A 42 17.09 -7.11 2.24
N PHE A 43 17.81 -6.03 1.92
CA PHE A 43 17.34 -4.69 2.23
C PHE A 43 16.07 -4.33 1.44
N GLY A 44 15.97 -4.76 0.18
CA GLY A 44 14.80 -4.53 -0.66
C GLY A 44 13.55 -5.20 -0.09
N VAL A 45 13.65 -6.46 0.33
CA VAL A 45 12.57 -7.20 0.99
C VAL A 45 12.14 -6.50 2.27
N ILE A 46 13.07 -6.13 3.16
CA ILE A 46 12.76 -5.50 4.45
C ILE A 46 12.04 -4.15 4.25
N ILE A 47 12.59 -3.28 3.40
CA ILE A 47 12.01 -1.95 3.16
C ILE A 47 10.65 -2.09 2.47
N SER A 48 10.54 -2.95 1.47
CA SER A 48 9.29 -3.11 0.71
C SER A 48 8.20 -3.74 1.57
N ALA A 49 8.54 -4.72 2.42
CA ALA A 49 7.60 -5.31 3.37
C ALA A 49 7.07 -4.24 4.35
N PHE A 50 7.94 -3.40 4.89
CA PHE A 50 7.55 -2.30 5.77
C PHE A 50 6.65 -1.27 5.07
N LEU A 51 6.99 -0.86 3.85
CA LEU A 51 6.18 0.10 3.07
C LEU A 51 4.82 -0.48 2.69
N ILE A 52 4.76 -1.74 2.23
CA ILE A 52 3.50 -2.41 1.87
C ILE A 52 2.60 -2.57 3.10
N PHE A 53 3.19 -2.87 4.26
CA PHE A 53 2.46 -2.96 5.51
C PHE A 53 1.83 -1.60 5.89
N ILE A 54 2.62 -0.52 5.85
CA ILE A 54 2.11 0.85 6.09
C ILE A 54 1.01 1.20 5.09
N PHE A 55 1.21 0.90 3.80
CA PHE A 55 0.24 1.22 2.76
C PHE A 55 -1.09 0.47 2.96
N SER A 56 -1.02 -0.81 3.31
CA SER A 56 -2.21 -1.64 3.55
C SER A 56 -2.94 -1.21 4.82
N TRP A 57 -2.20 -0.86 5.87
CA TRP A 57 -2.79 -0.27 7.08
C TRP A 57 -3.47 1.07 6.78
N TRP A 58 -2.80 1.95 6.03
CA TRP A 58 -3.34 3.25 5.63
C TRP A 58 -4.62 3.10 4.82
N ALA A 59 -4.66 2.19 3.85
CA ALA A 59 -5.86 1.92 3.05
C ALA A 59 -7.06 1.57 3.95
N ASN A 60 -6.89 0.59 4.84
CA ASN A 60 -7.93 0.17 5.77
C ASN A 60 -8.38 1.29 6.72
N PHE A 61 -7.41 2.05 7.26
CA PHE A 61 -7.71 3.19 8.13
C PHE A 61 -8.46 4.30 7.39
N SER A 62 -8.12 4.54 6.13
CA SER A 62 -8.77 5.54 5.30
C SER A 62 -10.22 5.16 4.95
N ASP A 63 -10.48 3.88 4.69
CA ASP A 63 -11.83 3.37 4.45
C ASP A 63 -12.72 3.54 5.70
N GLN A 64 -12.15 3.27 6.90
CA GLN A 64 -12.86 3.51 8.16
C GLN A 64 -13.24 4.98 8.36
N ILE A 65 -12.32 5.89 8.06
CA ILE A 65 -12.57 7.34 8.13
C ILE A 65 -13.69 7.73 7.16
N LEU A 66 -13.67 7.22 5.93
CA LEU A 66 -14.69 7.52 4.94
C LEU A 66 -16.06 6.98 5.35
N LEU A 67 -16.14 5.74 5.81
CA LEU A 67 -17.37 5.15 6.35
C LEU A 67 -17.96 6.03 7.47
N SER A 68 -17.12 6.43 8.44
CA SER A 68 -17.56 7.32 9.52
C SER A 68 -18.04 8.68 9.00
N GLN A 69 -17.35 9.26 8.02
CA GLN A 69 -17.75 10.54 7.43
C GLN A 69 -19.09 10.46 6.68
N TYR A 70 -19.37 9.31 6.05
CA TYR A 70 -20.65 9.08 5.38
C TYR A 70 -21.81 8.80 6.34
N GLY A 71 -21.59 8.73 7.65
CA GLY A 71 -22.63 8.41 8.63
C GLY A 71 -22.89 6.91 8.77
N TYR A 72 -21.93 6.07 8.38
CA TYR A 72 -22.03 4.62 8.58
C TYR A 72 -21.94 4.28 10.08
N ASN A 73 -22.93 3.55 10.58
CA ASN A 73 -22.98 3.14 11.98
C ASN A 73 -22.32 1.76 12.17
N PHE A 74 -21.13 1.72 12.77
CA PHE A 74 -20.37 0.49 13.03
C PHE A 74 -21.00 -0.41 14.11
N ASP A 75 -21.81 0.15 15.01
CA ASP A 75 -22.43 -0.57 16.14
C ASP A 75 -23.84 -1.11 15.80
N ALA A 76 -24.36 -0.78 14.62
CA ALA A 76 -25.69 -1.17 14.20
C ALA A 76 -25.82 -2.69 13.95
N MET A 77 -26.89 -3.26 14.50
CA MET A 77 -27.16 -4.71 14.43
C MET A 77 -27.90 -5.12 13.15
N ASN A 78 -28.44 -4.17 12.38
CA ASN A 78 -29.12 -4.42 11.11
C ASN A 78 -28.63 -3.46 10.00
N GLU A 79 -28.79 -3.87 8.73
CA GLU A 79 -28.34 -3.07 7.56
C GLU A 79 -29.06 -1.72 7.49
N ALA A 80 -30.36 -1.68 7.81
CA ALA A 80 -31.14 -0.44 7.76
C ALA A 80 -30.61 0.63 8.73
N GLU A 81 -30.14 0.24 9.91
CA GLU A 81 -29.52 1.11 10.91
C GLU A 81 -28.10 1.51 10.51
N ARG A 82 -27.33 0.61 9.88
CA ARG A 82 -25.96 0.90 9.40
C ARG A 82 -25.91 2.05 8.41
N PHE A 83 -26.91 2.12 7.52
CA PHE A 83 -26.99 3.12 6.45
C PHE A 83 -27.99 4.25 6.73
N LYS A 84 -28.56 4.32 7.93
CA LYS A 84 -29.66 5.25 8.26
C LYS A 84 -29.31 6.72 8.05
N GLU A 85 -28.08 7.10 8.36
CA GLU A 85 -27.59 8.49 8.27
C GLU A 85 -26.82 8.76 6.96
N VAL A 86 -26.69 7.75 6.10
CA VAL A 86 -25.98 7.83 4.83
C VAL A 86 -26.87 8.52 3.79
N ALA A 87 -26.37 9.59 3.19
CA ALA A 87 -27.06 10.29 2.11
C ALA A 87 -27.27 9.35 0.90
N SER A 88 -28.42 9.45 0.23
CA SER A 88 -28.77 8.57 -0.90
C SER A 88 -27.76 8.61 -2.06
N GLU A 89 -27.14 9.76 -2.29
CA GLU A 89 -26.07 9.95 -3.28
C GLU A 89 -24.79 9.16 -2.97
N ASN A 90 -24.51 8.86 -1.70
CA ASN A 90 -23.32 8.16 -1.25
C ASN A 90 -23.57 6.68 -0.94
N MET A 91 -24.83 6.24 -1.00
CA MET A 91 -25.25 4.88 -0.60
C MET A 91 -24.46 3.77 -1.34
N GLU A 92 -24.30 3.89 -2.66
CA GLU A 92 -23.54 2.92 -3.44
C GLU A 92 -22.05 2.92 -3.04
N ARG A 93 -21.47 4.10 -2.83
CA ARG A 93 -20.08 4.27 -2.43
C ARG A 93 -19.82 3.67 -1.05
N THR A 94 -20.70 3.92 -0.08
CA THR A 94 -20.59 3.39 1.28
C THR A 94 -20.71 1.86 1.30
N LYS A 95 -21.56 1.27 0.45
CA LYS A 95 -21.66 -0.20 0.32
C LYS A 95 -20.38 -0.83 -0.22
N GLN A 96 -19.75 -0.21 -1.23
CA GLN A 96 -18.46 -0.66 -1.73
C GLN A 96 -17.39 -0.60 -0.62
N LEU A 97 -17.34 0.51 0.13
CA LEU A 97 -16.41 0.67 1.25
C LEU A 97 -16.65 -0.35 2.37
N GLU A 98 -17.90 -0.71 2.67
CA GLU A 98 -18.22 -1.76 3.65
C GLU A 98 -17.63 -3.12 3.23
N ILE A 99 -17.82 -3.50 1.96
CA ILE A 99 -17.28 -4.74 1.40
C ILE A 99 -15.74 -4.73 1.45
N ASP A 100 -15.13 -3.61 1.08
CA ASP A 100 -13.67 -3.48 1.07
C ASP A 100 -13.07 -3.52 2.49
N TYR A 101 -13.73 -2.90 3.46
CA TYR A 101 -13.30 -2.83 4.85
C TYR A 101 -13.47 -4.16 5.60
N PHE A 102 -14.63 -4.81 5.47
CA PHE A 102 -14.93 -6.06 6.18
C PHE A 102 -14.57 -7.35 5.41
N GLY A 103 -14.21 -7.23 4.13
CA GLY A 103 -13.81 -8.37 3.30
C GLY A 103 -12.46 -8.97 3.69
N ILE A 104 -11.50 -9.00 2.76
CA ILE A 104 -10.17 -9.54 3.05
C ILE A 104 -9.45 -8.58 4.01
N GLY A 105 -9.09 -9.09 5.20
CA GLY A 105 -8.36 -8.31 6.20
C GLY A 105 -7.07 -7.70 5.65
N TRP A 106 -6.77 -6.47 6.06
CA TRP A 106 -5.61 -5.71 5.57
C TRP A 106 -4.25 -6.41 5.73
N PRO A 107 -3.96 -7.24 6.77
CA PRO A 107 -2.69 -7.93 6.85
C PRO A 107 -2.51 -8.95 5.72
N LEU A 108 -3.60 -9.62 5.32
CA LEU A 108 -3.57 -10.59 4.23
C LEU A 108 -3.42 -9.89 2.87
N LYS A 109 -4.11 -8.75 2.67
CA LYS A 109 -3.91 -7.88 1.50
C LYS A 109 -2.43 -7.47 1.36
N ALA A 110 -1.77 -7.12 2.47
CA ALA A 110 -0.35 -6.77 2.49
C ALA A 110 0.55 -7.94 2.04
N ILE A 111 0.32 -9.14 2.55
CA ILE A 111 1.10 -10.34 2.18
C ILE A 111 0.93 -10.67 0.70
N MET A 112 -0.31 -10.62 0.19
CA MET A 112 -0.59 -10.86 -1.23
C MET A 112 0.11 -9.82 -2.11
N ALA A 113 -0.01 -8.53 -1.78
CA ALA A 113 0.66 -7.46 -2.51
C ALA A 113 2.18 -7.64 -2.51
N PHE A 114 2.76 -8.07 -1.39
CA PHE A 114 4.19 -8.34 -1.29
C PHE A 114 4.65 -9.47 -2.21
N ALA A 115 3.90 -10.56 -2.31
CA ALA A 115 4.23 -11.66 -3.23
C ALA A 115 4.31 -11.18 -4.69
N PHE A 116 3.40 -10.29 -5.12
CA PHE A 116 3.43 -9.67 -6.45
C PHE A 116 4.54 -8.63 -6.62
N TYR A 117 5.04 -8.05 -5.53
CA TYR A 117 6.10 -7.05 -5.55
C TYR A 117 7.51 -7.67 -5.67
N ILE A 118 7.72 -8.91 -5.23
CA ILE A 118 9.05 -9.57 -5.31
C ILE A 118 9.63 -9.59 -6.75
N PRO A 119 8.87 -9.95 -7.80
CA PRO A 119 9.37 -9.88 -9.17
C PRO A 119 9.86 -8.48 -9.57
N TYR A 120 9.23 -7.42 -9.07
CA TYR A 120 9.62 -6.04 -9.37
C TYR A 120 11.01 -5.71 -8.82
N LEU A 121 11.35 -6.18 -7.60
CA LEU A 121 12.69 -6.02 -7.02
C LEU A 121 13.77 -6.64 -7.92
N LEU A 122 13.52 -7.83 -8.47
CA LEU A 122 14.46 -8.51 -9.36
C LEU A 122 14.64 -7.75 -10.68
N ILE A 123 13.55 -7.28 -11.28
CA ILE A 123 13.58 -6.52 -12.54
C ILE A 123 14.40 -5.24 -12.37
N VAL A 124 14.15 -4.46 -11.30
CA VAL A 124 14.88 -3.21 -11.04
C VAL A 124 16.38 -3.47 -10.86
N TYR A 125 16.75 -4.54 -10.15
CA TYR A 125 18.15 -4.92 -10.01
C TYR A 125 18.80 -5.25 -11.36
N LEU A 126 18.18 -6.13 -12.16
CA LEU A 126 18.72 -6.54 -13.46
C LEU A 126 18.90 -5.34 -14.38
N ILE A 127 17.88 -4.50 -14.52
CA ILE A 127 17.95 -3.28 -15.34
C ILE A 127 19.08 -2.36 -14.85
N GLY A 128 19.19 -2.16 -13.54
CA GLY A 128 20.23 -1.32 -12.96
C GLY A 128 21.65 -1.84 -13.17
N VAL A 129 21.83 -3.16 -13.32
CA VAL A 129 23.11 -3.78 -13.69
C VAL A 129 23.36 -3.65 -15.19
N PHE A 130 22.36 -3.90 -16.04
CA PHE A 130 22.49 -3.81 -17.50
C PHE A 130 22.83 -2.40 -17.99
N ILE A 131 22.09 -1.38 -17.53
CA ILE A 131 22.33 0.04 -17.91
C ILE A 131 23.76 0.50 -17.55
N ARG A 132 24.42 -0.16 -16.60
CA ARG A 132 25.73 0.24 -16.08
C ARG A 132 26.88 -0.63 -16.57
N LYS A 133 26.62 -1.60 -17.47
CA LYS A 133 27.67 -2.46 -18.03
C LYS A 133 28.32 -1.87 -19.29
N ASP A 134 27.87 -0.69 -19.73
CA ASP A 134 28.49 0.16 -20.75
C ASP A 134 29.20 1.36 -20.10
#